data_AF-A0A377DJB3-F1
#
_entry.id   AF-A0A377DJB3-F1
#
_cell.length_a   1.000
_cell.length_b   1.000
_cell.length_c   1.000
_cell.angle_alpha   90.00
_cell.angle_beta   90.00
_cell.angle_gamma   90.00
#
_symmetry.space_group_name_H-M   'P 1'
#
loop_
_entity.id
_entity.type
_entity.pdbx_description
1 polymer ?
#
loop_
_entity_poly.entity_id
_entity_poly.type
_entity_poly.pdbx_seq_one_letter_code
_entity_poly.pdbx_strand_id
1 'polypeptide(L)' 'MGDIAIAPFIYNLFNVGLTWTPRPNLQRWYQQLTERPAVRKVVMIPVS' A
#
# COMPACT_ATOMS: atom_id res chain seq x y z
N MET A 1 8.31 -12.42 4.58
CA MET A 1 8.14 -12.67 3.13
C MET A 1 6.69 -12.45 2.67
N GLY A 2 5.65 -12.62 3.52
CA GLY A 2 4.25 -12.45 3.12
C GLY A 2 3.78 -11.02 2.79
N ASP A 3 4.30 -9.99 3.47
CA ASP A 3 3.82 -8.60 3.28
C ASP A 3 4.17 -7.99 1.91
N ILE A 4 5.26 -8.44 1.28
CA ILE A 4 5.71 -7.92 -0.02
C ILE A 4 4.74 -8.32 -1.13
N ALA A 5 4.13 -9.50 -1.04
CA ALA A 5 3.22 -9.98 -2.08
C ALA A 5 1.90 -9.18 -2.13
N ILE A 6 1.44 -8.66 -0.99
CA ILE A 6 0.14 -8.00 -0.86
C ILE A 6 0.25 -6.47 -1.06
N ALA A 7 1.43 -5.89 -0.81
CA ALA A 7 1.64 -4.44 -0.89
C ALA A 7 1.25 -3.81 -2.25
N PRO A 8 1.56 -4.39 -3.43
CA PRO A 8 1.14 -3.82 -4.72
C PRO A 8 -0.37 -3.76 -4.90
N PHE A 9 -1.10 -4.80 -4.44
CA PHE A 9 -2.56 -4.83 -4.54
C PHE A 9 -3.21 -3.79 -3.63
N ILE A 10 -2.71 -3.63 -2.40
CA ILE A 10 -3.22 -2.61 -1.47
C ILE A 10 -2.90 -1.20 -1.95
N TYR A 11 -1.71 -0.98 -2.54
CA TYR A 11 -1.37 0.29 -3.17
C TYR A 11 -2.38 0.65 -4.28
N ASN A 12 -2.68 -0.28 -5.19
CA ASN A 12 -3.67 -0.03 -6.23
C ASN A 12 -5.04 0.31 -5.63
N LEU A 13 -5.53 -0.48 -4.69
CA LEU A 13 -6.85 -0.26 -4.07
C LEU A 13 -6.97 1.11 -3.38
N PHE A 14 -5.90 1.63 -2.77
CA PHE A 14 -5.90 2.96 -2.18
C PHE A 14 -5.77 4.12 -3.18
N ASN A 15 -5.41 3.85 -4.44
CA ASN A 15 -5.19 4.90 -5.45
C ASN A 15 -6.22 4.90 -6.60
N VAL A 16 -7.21 3.99 -6.63
CA VAL A 16 -8.26 3.91 -7.68
C VAL A 16 -9.45 4.88 -7.48
N GLY A 17 -9.30 5.92 -6.65
CA GLY A 17 -10.34 6.95 -6.48
C GLY A 17 -11.61 6.51 -5.72
N LEU A 18 -11.58 5.35 -5.06
CA LEU A 18 -12.67 4.88 -4.20
C LEU A 18 -12.46 5.27 -2.74
N THR A 19 -13.57 5.51 -2.03
CA THR A 19 -13.55 5.68 -0.57
C THR A 19 -13.82 4.34 0.12
N TRP A 20 -12.92 3.93 1.01
CA TRP A 20 -13.02 2.67 1.74
C TRP A 20 -13.45 2.88 3.19
N THR A 21 -14.17 1.92 3.77
CA THR A 21 -14.44 1.89 5.21
C THR A 21 -13.12 1.95 5.99
N PRO A 22 -13.00 2.77 7.05
CA PRO A 22 -11.78 2.86 7.84
C PRO A 22 -11.36 1.50 8.40
N ARG A 23 -10.11 1.11 8.15
CA ARG A 23 -9.47 -0.10 8.68
C ARG A 23 -8.17 0.29 9.37
N PRO A 24 -8.20 0.69 10.67
CA PRO A 24 -7.07 1.34 11.33
C PRO A 24 -5.80 0.46 11.37
N ASN A 25 -5.95 -0.85 11.56
CA ASN A 25 -4.82 -1.78 11.55
C ASN A 25 -4.18 -1.91 10.16
N LEU A 26 -5.01 -1.92 9.11
CA LEU A 26 -4.53 -1.98 7.72
C LEU A 26 -3.83 -0.67 7.32
N GLN A 27 -4.38 0.47 7.73
CA GLN A 27 -3.77 1.78 7.51
C GLN A 27 -2.42 1.90 8.21
N ARG A 28 -2.33 1.45 9.47
CA ARG A 28 -1.06 1.43 10.23
C ARG A 28 -0.02 0.54 9.56
N TRP A 29 -0.40 -0.67 9.15
CA TRP A 29 0.48 -1.58 8.41
C TRP A 29 0.96 -0.98 7.09
N TYR A 30 0.06 -0.35 6.34
CA TYR A 30 0.39 0.31 5.08
C TYR A 30 1.34 1.49 5.30
N GLN A 31 1.12 2.32 6.32
CA GLN A 31 2.03 3.42 6.69
C GLN A 31 3.45 2.89 6.98
N GLN A 32 3.57 1.84 7.80
CA GLN A 32 4.86 1.21 8.11
C GLN A 32 5.55 0.66 6.85
N LEU A 33 4.79 0.13 5.89
CA LEU A 33 5.35 -0.29 4.60
C LEU A 33 5.88 0.90 3.78
N THR A 34 5.16 2.02 3.76
CA THR A 34 5.58 3.22 3.03
C THR A 34 6.84 3.86 3.61
N GLU A 35 7.27 3.54 4.82
CA GLU A 35 8.54 4.05 5.38
C GLU A 35 9.77 3.35 4.78
N ARG A 36 9.59 2.17 4.17
CA ARG A 36 10.69 1.35 3.67
C ARG A 36 11.15 1.84 2.29
N PRO A 37 12.44 2.22 2.10
CA PRO A 37 12.94 2.74 0.82
C PRO A 37 12.71 1.78 -0.36
N ALA A 38 12.83 0.47 -0.13
CA ALA A 38 12.58 -0.55 -1.15
C ALA A 38 11.11 -0.59 -1.60
N VAL A 39 10.15 -0.39 -0.68
CA VAL A 39 8.72 -0.38 -1.00
C VAL A 39 8.38 0.87 -1.81
N ARG A 40 8.88 2.05 -1.41
CA ARG A 40 8.69 3.28 -2.19
C ARG A 40 9.20 3.15 -3.62
N LYS A 41 10.39 2.56 -3.79
CA LYS A 41 11.05 2.43 -5.10
C LYS A 41 10.33 1.47 -6.06
N VAL A 42 9.78 0.36 -5.54
CA VAL A 42 9.31 -0.75 -6.37
C VAL A 42 7.77 -0.85 -6.43
N VAL A 43 7.08 -0.42 -5.38
CA VAL A 43 5.62 -0.61 -5.24
C VAL A 43 4.85 0.69 -5.48
N MET A 44 5.37 1.83 -5.03
CA MET A 44 4.69 3.14 -5.13
C MET A 44 5.00 3.86 -6.46
N ILE A 45 4.80 3.19 -7.58
CA ILE A 45 4.92 3.78 -8.93
C ILE A 45 3.56 4.27 -9.43
N PRO A 46 3.50 5.24 -10.36
CA PRO A 46 2.24 5.67 -10.94
C PRO A 46 1.47 4.47 -11.51
N VAL A 47 0.22 4.34 -11.10
CA VAL A 47 -0.72 3.34 -11.60
C VAL A 47 -1.68 4.05 -12.55
N SER A 48 -1.65 3.64 -13.82
CA SER A 48 -2.50 4.17 -14.90
C SER A 48 -3.78 3.37 -15.04
#